data_AF-A0A6L8I712-F1
#
_entry.id   AF-A0A6L8I712-F1
#
_cell.length_a   1.000
_cell.length_b   1.000
_cell.length_c   1.000
_cell.angle_alpha   90.00
_cell.angle_beta   90.00
_cell.angle_gamma   90.00
#
_symmetry.space_group_name_H-M   'P 1'
#
loop_
_entity.id
_entity.type
_entity.pdbx_description
1 polymer ?
#
loop_
_entity_poly.entity_id
_entity_poly.type
_entity_poly.pdbx_seq_one_letter_code
_entity_poly.pdbx_strand_id
1 'polypeptide(L)'
;MPTARLVALFHGIQLRRFGGAAGLRDSGLLESAVARGAQVLAYSGTGDIVEAACAIAEGIIRNHPFVDGNERTGFATIASALAANGYRLDMEPIDAAQAVVDVAARNMTAEEFRNLVRAHAVPEPTSDLTGKHPTTGETNFGS
;
A
#
# COMPACT_ATOMS: atom_id res chain seq x y z
N MET A 1 -1.60 9.68 -4.23
CA MET A 1 -0.96 9.18 -2.99
C MET A 1 -1.95 9.13 -1.84
N PRO A 2 -1.79 8.18 -0.89
CA PRO A 2 -2.67 8.06 0.26
C PRO A 2 -2.58 9.26 1.22
N THR A 3 -3.72 9.76 1.68
CA THR A 3 -3.81 10.78 2.74
C THR A 3 -3.79 10.13 4.12
N ALA A 4 -3.57 10.91 5.20
CA ALA A 4 -3.60 10.40 6.57
C ALA A 4 -4.94 9.71 6.90
N ARG A 5 -6.06 10.26 6.42
CA ARG A 5 -7.38 9.63 6.55
C ARG A 5 -7.44 8.27 5.85
N LEU A 6 -6.90 8.17 4.63
CA LEU A 6 -6.90 6.91 3.91
C LEU A 6 -5.99 5.86 4.58
N VAL A 7 -4.84 6.27 5.12
CA VAL A 7 -3.96 5.40 5.92
C VAL A 7 -4.68 4.91 7.18
N ALA A 8 -5.41 5.77 7.88
CA ALA A 8 -6.23 5.36 9.03
C ALA A 8 -7.35 4.38 8.65
N LEU A 9 -7.91 4.48 7.45
CA LEU A 9 -8.86 3.48 6.93
C LEU A 9 -8.16 2.13 6.69
N PHE A 10 -6.94 2.13 6.13
CA PHE A 10 -6.15 0.91 5.99
C PHE A 10 -5.88 0.25 7.33
N HIS A 11 -5.48 1.04 8.34
CA HIS A 11 -5.30 0.55 9.70
C HIS A 11 -6.55 -0.17 10.23
N GLY A 12 -7.72 0.46 10.10
CA GLY A 12 -9.00 -0.17 10.49
C GLY A 12 -9.30 -1.46 9.72
N ILE A 13 -8.97 -1.54 8.43
CA ILE A 13 -9.09 -2.78 7.63
C ILE A 13 -8.15 -3.87 8.15
N GLN A 14 -6.89 -3.53 8.46
CA GLN A 14 -5.91 -4.48 8.97
C GLN A 14 -6.33 -5.05 10.33
N LEU A 15 -6.82 -4.20 11.24
CA LEU A 15 -7.31 -4.65 12.55
C LEU A 15 -8.54 -5.56 12.43
N ARG A 16 -9.48 -5.26 11.53
CA ARG A 16 -10.63 -6.14 11.30
C ARG A 16 -10.23 -7.51 10.77
N ARG A 17 -9.19 -7.58 9.94
CA ARG A 17 -8.76 -8.84 9.31
C ARG A 17 -7.89 -9.69 10.21
N PHE A 18 -7.03 -9.06 11.01
CA PHE A 18 -5.95 -9.76 11.73
C PHE A 18 -5.98 -9.55 13.26
N GLY A 19 -6.93 -8.76 13.76
CA GLY A 19 -6.97 -8.36 15.18
C GLY A 19 -5.90 -7.34 15.55
N GLY A 20 -5.92 -6.93 16.82
CA GLY A 20 -5.01 -5.94 17.39
C GLY A 20 -5.73 -4.80 18.10
N ALA A 21 -4.98 -3.94 18.79
CA ALA A 21 -5.53 -2.79 19.51
C ALA A 21 -5.83 -1.63 18.56
N ALA A 22 -7.07 -1.13 18.60
CA ALA A 22 -7.45 0.08 17.88
C ALA A 22 -6.92 1.34 18.57
N GLY A 23 -6.69 2.39 17.78
CA GLY A 23 -6.35 3.71 18.29
C GLY A 23 -5.19 4.34 17.54
N LEU A 24 -5.28 5.67 17.40
CA LEU A 24 -4.18 6.51 16.96
C LEU A 24 -3.41 6.94 18.20
N ARG A 25 -2.13 6.59 18.27
CA ARG A 25 -1.22 6.98 19.35
C ARG A 25 -0.82 8.44 19.20
N ASP A 26 -0.49 8.85 17.98
CA ASP A 26 -0.06 10.21 17.67
C ASP A 26 -0.45 10.57 16.23
N SER A 27 -1.32 11.56 16.07
CA SER A 27 -1.76 12.06 14.77
C SER A 27 -0.67 12.84 14.03
N GLY A 28 0.18 13.55 14.76
CA GLY A 28 1.29 14.32 14.18
C GLY A 28 2.32 13.42 13.52
N LEU A 29 2.59 12.24 14.09
CA LEU A 29 3.47 11.25 13.46
C LEU A 29 2.89 10.69 12.15
N LEU A 30 1.58 10.46 12.10
CA LEU A 30 0.90 10.02 10.89
C LEU A 30 0.91 11.10 9.80
N GLU A 31 0.55 12.33 10.18
CA GLU A 31 0.57 13.48 9.28
C GLU A 31 1.97 13.76 8.74
N SER A 32 3.00 13.68 9.59
CA SER A 32 4.40 13.82 9.19
C SER A 32 4.82 12.76 8.16
N ALA A 33 4.42 11.50 8.36
CA ALA A 33 4.72 10.43 7.42
C ALA A 33 4.10 10.69 6.03
N VAL A 34 2.82 11.08 6.00
CA VAL A 34 2.11 11.39 4.75
C VAL A 34 2.68 12.64 4.07
N ALA A 35 2.99 13.69 4.84
CA ALA A 35 3.60 14.91 4.32
C ALA A 35 4.96 14.63 3.65
N ARG A 36 5.77 13.73 4.23
CA ARG A 36 7.04 13.31 3.63
C ARG A 36 6.83 12.67 2.25
N GLY A 37 5.86 11.77 2.11
CA GLY A 37 5.53 11.17 0.81
C GLY A 37 5.04 12.20 -0.21
N ALA A 38 4.23 13.17 0.22
CA ALA A 38 3.78 14.27 -0.64
C ALA A 38 4.96 15.15 -1.10
N GLN A 39 5.92 15.42 -0.20
CA GLN A 39 7.15 16.14 -0.51
C GLN A 39 7.98 15.40 -1.57
N VAL A 40 8.19 14.09 -1.43
CA VAL A 40 8.92 13.30 -2.43
C VAL A 40 8.32 13.49 -3.83
N LEU A 41 7.00 13.42 -3.96
CA LEU A 41 6.35 13.63 -5.25
C LEU A 41 6.49 15.06 -5.78
N ALA A 42 6.44 16.06 -4.91
CA ALA A 42 6.55 17.46 -5.32
C ALA A 42 7.95 17.81 -5.86
N TYR A 43 9.00 17.13 -5.37
CA TYR A 43 10.39 17.50 -5.66
C TYR A 43 11.17 16.48 -6.53
N SER A 44 10.66 15.26 -6.76
CA SER A 44 11.40 14.22 -7.51
C SER A 44 11.50 14.46 -9.02
N GLY A 45 10.82 15.46 -9.59
CA GLY A 45 10.84 15.77 -11.03
C GLY A 45 10.16 14.73 -11.93
N THR A 46 10.14 13.46 -11.52
CA THR A 46 9.50 12.32 -12.19
C THR A 46 8.29 11.78 -11.45
N GLY A 47 8.05 12.21 -10.20
CA GLY A 47 6.93 11.72 -9.39
C GLY A 47 7.13 10.27 -8.97
N ASP A 48 8.26 9.97 -8.33
CA ASP A 48 8.61 8.60 -7.94
C ASP A 48 7.65 8.03 -6.87
N ILE A 49 6.65 7.29 -7.33
CA ILE A 49 5.59 6.70 -6.50
C ILE A 49 6.16 5.68 -5.51
N VAL A 50 7.18 4.91 -5.92
CA VAL A 50 7.79 3.90 -5.05
C VAL A 50 8.50 4.61 -3.90
N GLU A 51 9.31 5.62 -4.19
CA GLU A 51 9.99 6.41 -3.17
C GLU A 51 8.99 7.07 -2.22
N ALA A 52 7.94 7.69 -2.76
CA ALA A 52 6.92 8.34 -1.95
C ALA A 52 6.17 7.34 -1.06
N ALA A 53 5.80 6.17 -1.59
CA ALA A 53 5.12 5.13 -0.85
C ALA A 53 5.98 4.55 0.28
N CYS A 54 7.25 4.24 -0.01
CA CYS A 54 8.21 3.77 1.00
C CYS A 54 8.44 4.83 2.09
N ALA A 55 8.56 6.12 1.73
CA ALA A 55 8.77 7.18 2.70
C ALA A 55 7.60 7.32 3.71
N ILE A 56 6.36 7.09 3.26
CA ILE A 56 5.19 7.05 4.15
C ILE A 56 5.25 5.79 5.02
N ALA A 57 5.47 4.62 4.42
CA ALA A 57 5.48 3.35 5.13
C ALA A 57 6.58 3.28 6.19
N GLU A 58 7.80 3.71 5.89
CA GLU A 58 8.90 3.82 6.86
C GLU A 58 8.51 4.73 8.03
N GLY A 59 7.85 5.85 7.76
CA GLY A 59 7.35 6.76 8.80
C GLY A 59 6.34 6.09 9.72
N ILE A 60 5.42 5.29 9.17
CA ILE A 60 4.42 4.56 9.95
C ILE A 60 5.09 3.43 10.75
N ILE A 61 5.92 2.61 10.09
CA ILE A 61 6.54 1.43 10.69
C ILE A 61 7.47 1.85 11.83
N ARG A 62 8.32 2.86 11.63
CA ARG A 62 9.35 3.23 12.61
C ARG A 62 8.88 4.18 13.69
N ASN A 63 7.91 5.05 13.39
CA ASN A 63 7.45 6.05 14.36
C ASN A 63 6.15 5.64 15.05
N HIS A 64 5.55 4.51 14.67
CA HIS A 64 4.39 3.91 15.32
C HIS A 64 3.25 4.92 15.63
N PRO A 65 2.64 5.57 14.62
CA PRO A 65 1.54 6.50 14.88
C PRO A 65 0.29 5.83 15.44
N PHE A 66 0.13 4.51 15.27
CA PHE A 66 -0.99 3.72 15.82
C PHE A 66 -0.58 2.93 17.06
N VAL A 67 -1.57 2.57 17.89
CA VAL A 67 -1.35 1.74 19.10
C VAL A 67 -0.81 0.35 18.74
N ASP A 68 -1.32 -0.24 17.67
CA ASP A 68 -0.91 -1.54 17.11
C ASP A 68 -1.14 -1.53 15.59
N GLY A 69 -0.55 -2.48 14.87
CA GLY A 69 -0.78 -2.70 13.44
C GLY A 69 0.00 -1.76 12.53
N ASN A 70 1.07 -1.13 13.02
CA ASN A 70 1.90 -0.19 12.27
C ASN A 70 2.59 -0.86 11.08
N GLU A 71 3.16 -2.05 11.27
CA GLU A 71 3.79 -2.85 10.21
C GLU A 71 2.82 -3.15 9.07
N ARG A 72 1.67 -3.71 9.43
CA ARG A 72 0.60 -4.09 8.50
C ARG A 72 0.04 -2.87 7.76
N THR A 73 -0.09 -1.74 8.45
CA THR A 73 -0.60 -0.49 7.87
C THR A 73 0.41 0.16 6.94
N GLY A 74 1.69 0.18 7.31
CA GLY A 74 2.77 0.68 6.45
C GLY A 74 2.86 -0.13 5.15
N PHE A 75 2.83 -1.46 5.25
CA PHE A 75 2.82 -2.33 4.07
C PHE A 75 1.59 -2.14 3.19
N ALA A 76 0.39 -2.07 3.78
CA ALA A 76 -0.84 -1.80 3.04
C ALA A 76 -0.82 -0.44 2.33
N THR A 77 -0.13 0.55 2.91
CA THR A 77 0.04 1.87 2.30
C THR A 77 0.88 1.78 1.02
N ILE A 78 1.93 0.96 0.99
CA ILE A 78 2.72 0.72 -0.23
C ILE A 78 1.86 0.05 -1.29
N ALA A 79 1.23 -1.08 -0.95
CA ALA A 79 0.40 -1.82 -1.90
C ALA A 79 -0.71 -0.93 -2.49
N SER A 80 -1.37 -0.12 -1.66
CA SER A 80 -2.41 0.79 -2.15
C SER A 80 -1.86 1.93 -3.01
N ALA A 81 -0.68 2.47 -2.69
CA ALA A 81 -0.06 3.52 -3.49
C ALA A 81 0.33 2.98 -4.88
N LEU A 82 0.91 1.77 -4.94
CA LEU A 82 1.22 1.10 -6.20
C LEU A 82 -0.05 0.83 -7.02
N ALA A 83 -1.09 0.26 -6.40
CA ALA A 83 -2.35 -0.07 -7.06
C ALA A 83 -3.03 1.16 -7.66
N ALA A 84 -3.03 2.28 -6.93
CA ALA A 84 -3.58 3.55 -7.42
C ALA A 84 -2.82 4.12 -8.63
N ASN A 85 -1.64 3.61 -8.93
CA ASN A 85 -0.80 4.01 -10.06
C ASN A 85 -0.60 2.88 -11.08
N GLY A 86 -1.44 1.83 -11.05
CA GLY A 86 -1.39 0.75 -12.05
C GLY A 86 -0.29 -0.28 -11.84
N TYR A 87 0.21 -0.42 -10.61
CA TYR A 87 1.19 -1.44 -10.23
C TYR A 87 0.64 -2.34 -9.12
N ARG A 88 1.12 -3.58 -9.05
CA ARG A 88 1.05 -4.41 -7.83
C ARG A 88 2.44 -4.70 -7.31
N LEU A 89 2.48 -5.05 -6.03
CA LEU A 89 3.65 -5.62 -5.41
C LEU A 89 3.61 -7.15 -5.61
N ASP A 90 4.50 -7.66 -6.45
CA ASP A 90 4.65 -9.08 -6.77
C ASP A 90 5.80 -9.66 -5.94
N MET A 91 5.50 -9.90 -4.67
CA MET A 91 6.44 -10.39 -3.66
C MET A 91 5.77 -11.51 -2.87
N GLU A 92 6.51 -12.58 -2.61
CA GLU A 92 6.01 -13.68 -1.79
C GLU A 92 5.65 -13.16 -0.38
N PRO A 93 4.52 -13.61 0.21
CA PRO A 93 4.06 -13.06 1.49
C PRO A 93 5.08 -13.17 2.63
N ILE A 94 5.91 -14.23 2.61
CA ILE A 94 6.95 -14.44 3.62
C ILE A 94 8.08 -13.41 3.49
N ASP A 95 8.50 -13.11 2.27
CA ASP A 95 9.56 -12.12 1.99
C ASP A 95 9.06 -10.70 2.32
N ALA A 96 7.80 -10.43 2.00
CA ALA A 96 7.16 -9.16 2.34
C ALA A 96 7.06 -8.95 3.85
N ALA A 97 6.69 -9.99 4.61
CA ALA A 97 6.66 -9.94 6.06
C ALA A 97 8.06 -9.70 6.64
N GLN A 98 9.07 -10.41 6.13
CA GLN A 98 10.46 -10.26 6.57
C GLN A 98 10.99 -8.86 6.30
N ALA A 99 10.74 -8.29 5.11
CA ALA A 99 11.16 -6.94 4.78
C ALA A 99 10.58 -5.90 5.74
N VAL A 100 9.30 -6.03 6.12
CA VAL A 100 8.67 -5.12 7.07
C VAL A 100 9.28 -5.25 8.47
N VAL A 101 9.57 -6.48 8.92
CA VAL A 101 10.30 -6.74 10.17
C VAL A 101 11.67 -6.07 10.15
N ASP A 102 12.43 -6.20 9.06
CA ASP A 102 13.77 -5.62 8.94
C ASP A 102 13.73 -4.08 8.90
N VAL A 103 12.72 -3.47 8.29
CA VAL A 103 12.51 -2.03 8.33
C VAL A 103 12.19 -1.54 9.76
N ALA A 104 11.36 -2.28 10.49
CA ALA A 104 10.99 -1.99 11.87
C ALA A 104 12.20 -2.12 12.82
N ALA A 105 12.97 -3.18 12.65
CA ALA A 105 14.20 -3.45 13.40
C ALA A 105 15.38 -2.55 13.00
N ARG A 106 15.24 -1.75 11.93
CA ARG A 106 16.30 -0.93 11.33
C ARG A 106 17.49 -1.74 10.79
N ASN A 107 17.25 -3.01 10.44
CA ASN A 107 18.19 -3.87 9.75
C ASN A 107 18.24 -3.61 8.23
N MET A 108 17.21 -2.95 7.69
CA MET A 108 17.13 -2.52 6.29
C MET A 108 17.10 -0.99 6.22
N THR A 109 17.99 -0.43 5.40
CA THR A 109 18.04 1.00 5.12
C THR A 109 16.85 1.44 4.26
N ALA A 110 16.58 2.75 4.25
CA ALA A 110 15.53 3.34 3.41
C ALA A 110 15.77 3.06 1.92
N GLU A 111 17.03 3.07 1.50
CA GLU A 111 17.41 2.81 0.10
C GLU A 111 17.22 1.35 -0.29
N GLU A 112 17.68 0.41 0.54
CA GLU A 112 17.45 -1.02 0.33
C GLU A 112 15.96 -1.35 0.25
N PHE A 113 15.16 -0.77 1.14
CA PHE A 113 13.71 -1.00 1.14
C PHE A 113 13.05 -0.47 -0.14
N ARG A 114 13.43 0.73 -0.60
CA ARG A 114 12.96 1.28 -1.88
C ARG A 114 13.35 0.41 -3.06
N ASN A 115 14.60 -0.05 -3.11
CA ASN A 115 15.10 -0.90 -4.20
C ASN A 115 14.38 -2.24 -4.23
N LEU A 116 14.14 -2.84 -3.06
CA LEU A 116 13.35 -4.05 -2.93
C LEU A 116 11.92 -3.82 -3.46
N VAL A 117 11.20 -2.81 -2.97
CA VAL A 117 9.84 -2.54 -3.45
C VAL A 117 9.82 -2.27 -4.95
N ARG A 118 10.81 -1.55 -5.49
CA ARG A 118 10.92 -1.28 -6.93
C ARG A 118 11.12 -2.56 -7.75
N ALA A 119 11.96 -3.47 -7.28
CA ALA A 119 12.23 -4.75 -7.97
C ALA A 119 10.97 -5.63 -8.06
N HIS A 120 10.04 -5.47 -7.12
CA HIS A 120 8.79 -6.22 -7.05
C HIS A 120 7.56 -5.41 -7.50
N ALA A 121 7.72 -4.14 -7.88
CA ALA A 121 6.62 -3.32 -8.39
C ALA A 121 6.42 -3.61 -9.89
N VAL A 122 5.44 -4.45 -10.20
CA VAL A 122 5.12 -4.86 -11.57
C VAL A 122 3.80 -4.22 -12.02
N PRO A 123 3.61 -3.95 -13.32
CA PRO A 123 2.34 -3.43 -13.82
C PRO A 123 1.17 -4.34 -13.41
N GLU A 124 0.09 -3.73 -12.93
CA GLU A 124 -1.15 -4.44 -12.67
C GLU A 124 -1.69 -4.97 -14.00
N PRO A 125 -2.09 -6.26 -14.09
CA PRO A 125 -2.62 -6.77 -15.35
C PRO A 125 -3.90 -5.99 -15.66
N THR A 126 -3.93 -5.32 -16.80
CA THR A 126 -5.16 -4.68 -17.27
C THR A 126 -6.17 -5.81 -17.48
N SER A 127 -7.19 -5.89 -16.61
CA SER A 127 -8.32 -6.78 -16.87
C SER A 127 -9.05 -6.20 -18.07
N ASP A 128 -8.82 -6.78 -19.25
CA ASP A 128 -9.62 -6.53 -20.43
C ASP A 128 -11.08 -6.89 -20.12
N LEU A 129 -11.90 -5.91 -19.76
CA LEU A 129 -13.35 -6.06 -19.59
C LEU A 129 -14.09 -6.32 -20.94
N THR A 130 -13.42 -6.86 -21.95
CA THR A 130 -14.01 -7.25 -23.24
C THR A 130 -14.51 -8.71 -23.27
N GLY A 131 -14.68 -9.33 -22.10
CA GLY A 131 -15.27 -10.66 -21.96
C GLY A 131 -16.81 -10.67 -21.97
N LYS A 132 -17.40 -10.60 -23.18
CA LYS A 132 -18.66 -11.26 -23.59
C LYS A 132 -19.89 -11.12 -22.64
N HIS A 133 -20.77 -10.16 -22.94
CA HIS A 133 -22.19 -10.31 -22.57
C HIS A 133 -22.75 -11.58 -23.23
N PRO A 134 -23.41 -12.50 -22.49
CA PRO A 134 -24.27 -13.48 -23.15
C PRO A 134 -25.43 -12.72 -23.78
N THR A 135 -25.44 -12.61 -25.12
CA THR A 135 -26.60 -12.15 -25.87
C THR A 135 -27.75 -13.11 -25.62
N THR A 136 -28.86 -12.55 -25.18
CA THR A 136 -30.18 -13.17 -24.99
C THR A 136 -30.45 -14.20 -26.08
N GLY A 137 -30.53 -15.47 -25.68
CA GLY A 137 -31.11 -16.51 -26.51
C GLY A 137 -32.63 -16.35 -26.51
N GLU A 138 -33.16 -15.71 -27.54
CA GLU A 138 -34.56 -15.84 -27.92
C GLU A 138 -34.85 -17.33 -28.18
N THR A 139 -35.70 -17.94 -27.36
CA THR A 139 -36.34 -19.21 -27.71
C THR A 139 -37.79 -18.89 -28.05
N ASN A 140 -38.04 -18.84 -29.36
CA ASN A 140 -39.36 -18.94 -29.96
C ASN A 140 -40.03 -20.23 -29.46
N PHE A 141 -41.18 -20.10 -28.81
CA PHE A 141 -42.17 -21.17 -28.75
C PHE A 141 -43.41 -20.70 -29.51
N GLY A 142 -43.47 -21.11 -30.77
CA GLY A 142 -44.65 -21.07 -31.60
C GLY A 142 -45.02 -22.49 -32.01
N SER A 143 -46.31 -22.78 -31.90
CA SER A 143 -47.07 -23.98 -32.33
C SER A 143 -47.23 -25.08 -31.29
#